data_AF-A0A167DYW1-F1
#
_entry.id   AF-A0A167DYW1-F1
#
_cell.length_a   1.000
_cell.length_b   1.000
_cell.length_c   1.000
_cell.angle_alpha   90.00
_cell.angle_beta   90.00
_cell.angle_gamma   90.00
#
_symmetry.space_group_name_H-M   'P 1'
#
loop_
_entity.id
_entity.type
_entity.pdbx_description
1 polymer ?
#
loop_
_entity_poly.entity_id
_entity_poly.type
_entity_poly.pdbx_seq_one_letter_code
_entity_poly.pdbx_strand_id
1 'polypeptide(L)'
;MKLASLLLLTILSTNTFSVAANSEVSSIITLDEYIERAMLNIGKRCTMGPRLTVAQVREHNLYAQNLGLITAEAALWGSNNGFYPLIDLFTEREIALVCKA
;
A
#
# COMPACT_ATOMS: atom_id res chain seq x y z
N MET A 1 66.26 -12.86 33.88
CA MET A 1 64.78 -12.71 33.80
C MET A 1 64.47 -12.08 32.45
N LYS A 2 63.86 -12.83 31.52
CA LYS A 2 63.61 -12.37 30.14
C LYS A 2 62.25 -11.68 30.06
N LEU A 3 62.25 -10.41 29.66
CA LEU A 3 61.06 -9.64 29.30
C LEU A 3 60.59 -10.09 27.90
N ALA A 4 59.38 -10.65 27.82
CA ALA A 4 58.68 -10.85 26.56
C ALA A 4 57.40 -9.99 26.60
N SER A 5 57.52 -8.79 26.03
CA SER A 5 56.43 -7.85 25.82
C SER A 5 55.61 -8.32 24.62
N LEU A 6 54.40 -8.85 24.83
CA LEU A 6 53.46 -9.16 23.75
C LEU A 6 52.53 -7.96 23.51
N LEU A 7 52.76 -7.26 22.40
CA LEU A 7 51.82 -6.32 21.81
C LEU A 7 50.70 -7.09 21.10
N LEU A 8 49.49 -7.11 21.66
CA LEU A 8 48.29 -7.54 20.95
C LEU A 8 47.76 -6.35 20.13
N LEU A 9 47.90 -6.40 18.80
CA LEU A 9 47.13 -5.57 17.87
C LEU A 9 45.77 -6.24 17.64
N THR A 10 44.71 -5.67 18.21
CA THR A 10 43.32 -6.03 17.87
C THR A 10 42.87 -5.15 16.70
N ILE A 11 42.76 -5.75 15.52
CA ILE A 11 42.20 -5.08 14.34
C ILE A 11 40.68 -5.08 14.47
N LEU A 12 40.11 -3.88 14.45
CA LEU A 12 38.70 -3.55 14.51
C LEU A 12 38.07 -3.80 13.13
N SER A 13 37.11 -4.72 13.03
CA SER A 13 36.29 -4.88 11.83
C SER A 13 34.83 -4.57 12.18
N THR A 14 34.43 -3.31 12.06
CA THR A 14 33.02 -2.91 12.12
C THR A 14 32.37 -3.19 10.76
N ASN A 15 31.54 -4.23 10.69
CA ASN A 15 30.66 -4.46 9.55
C ASN A 15 29.61 -3.34 9.51
N THR A 16 29.79 -2.37 8.62
CA THR A 16 28.75 -1.39 8.30
C THR A 16 27.73 -2.09 7.41
N PHE A 17 26.61 -2.52 7.99
CA PHE A 17 25.44 -2.94 7.22
C PHE A 17 24.77 -1.68 6.68
N SER A 18 24.99 -1.37 5.40
CA SER A 18 24.20 -0.38 4.69
C SER A 18 22.82 -0.98 4.39
N VAL A 19 21.83 -0.70 5.23
CA VAL A 19 20.43 -0.96 4.90
C VAL A 19 20.01 0.12 3.91
N ALA A 20 19.94 -0.23 2.62
CA ALA A 20 19.27 0.59 1.63
C ALA A 20 17.77 0.52 1.93
N ALA A 21 17.23 1.57 2.56
CA ALA A 21 15.79 1.74 2.70
C ALA A 21 15.23 2.07 1.31
N ASN A 22 14.67 1.07 0.63
CA ASN A 22 13.80 1.33 -0.51
C ASN A 22 12.50 1.94 0.04
N SER A 23 12.38 3.27 -0.03
CA SER A 23 11.09 3.93 0.16
C SER A 23 10.20 3.57 -1.03
N GLU A 24 9.42 2.51 -0.90
CA GLU A 24 8.29 2.24 -1.79
C GLU A 24 7.24 3.33 -1.56
N VAL A 25 7.32 4.39 -2.36
CA VAL A 25 6.26 5.38 -2.46
C VAL A 25 5.09 4.69 -3.15
N SER A 26 4.12 4.21 -2.38
CA SER A 26 2.80 3.85 -2.92
C SER A 26 2.23 5.12 -3.56
N SER A 27 2.18 5.13 -4.89
CA SER A 27 1.70 6.29 -5.65
C SER A 27 0.19 6.42 -5.50
N ILE A 28 -0.30 7.63 -5.20
CA ILE A 28 -1.73 7.95 -5.18
C ILE A 28 -2.35 7.56 -6.53
N ILE A 29 -3.39 6.73 -6.52
CA ILE A 29 -4.12 6.32 -7.72
C ILE A 29 -5.01 7.47 -8.20
N THR A 30 -4.87 7.84 -9.47
CA THR A 30 -5.67 8.89 -10.13
C THR A 30 -7.07 8.39 -10.50
N LEU A 31 -7.97 9.30 -10.88
CA LEU A 31 -9.31 8.92 -11.36
C LEU A 31 -9.25 7.94 -12.54
N ASP A 32 -8.41 8.21 -13.54
CA ASP A 32 -8.33 7.39 -14.76
C ASP A 32 -7.87 5.97 -14.43
N GLU A 33 -6.82 5.84 -13.61
CA GLU A 33 -6.32 4.54 -13.17
C GLU A 33 -7.35 3.81 -12.29
N TYR A 34 -8.06 4.54 -11.42
CA TYR A 34 -9.11 3.97 -10.59
C TYR A 34 -10.24 3.35 -11.43
N ILE A 35 -10.68 4.07 -12.48
CA ILE A 35 -11.69 3.58 -13.42
C ILE A 35 -11.18 2.34 -14.17
N GLU A 36 -9.94 2.37 -14.65
CA GLU A 36 -9.34 1.22 -15.35
C GLU A 36 -9.35 -0.03 -14.46
N ARG A 37 -8.83 0.09 -13.22
CA ARG A 37 -8.81 -0.99 -12.23
C ARG A 37 -10.23 -1.47 -11.91
N ALA A 38 -11.21 -0.57 -11.83
CA ALA A 38 -12.60 -0.92 -11.60
C ALA A 38 -13.15 -1.79 -12.74
N MET A 39 -12.93 -1.39 -14.00
CA MET A 39 -13.44 -2.09 -15.18
C MET A 39 -12.80 -3.46 -15.36
N LEU A 40 -11.50 -3.61 -15.07
CA LEU A 40 -10.79 -4.89 -15.19
C LEU A 40 -11.33 -5.98 -14.25
N ASN A 41 -11.91 -5.59 -13.12
CA ASN A 41 -12.32 -6.50 -12.05
C ASN A 41 -13.83 -6.78 -12.00
N ILE A 42 -14.63 -6.15 -12.85
CA ILE A 42 -16.06 -6.45 -12.98
C ILE A 42 -16.25 -7.92 -13.32
N GLY A 43 -17.02 -8.64 -12.50
CA GLY A 43 -17.38 -10.05 -12.74
C GLY A 43 -16.25 -11.06 -12.56
N LYS A 44 -15.09 -10.64 -12.03
CA LYS A 44 -13.94 -11.53 -11.79
C LYS A 44 -13.64 -11.64 -10.30
N ARG A 45 -12.64 -10.88 -9.84
CA ARG A 45 -12.04 -11.01 -8.50
C ARG A 45 -12.96 -10.53 -7.36
N CYS A 46 -13.94 -9.68 -7.68
CA CYS A 46 -14.85 -9.08 -6.70
C CYS A 46 -16.15 -9.88 -6.46
N THR A 47 -16.25 -11.12 -6.93
CA THR A 47 -17.49 -11.90 -6.91
C THR A 47 -17.82 -12.55 -5.56
N MET A 48 -16.86 -12.66 -4.64
CA MET A 48 -17.04 -13.35 -3.36
C MET A 48 -17.26 -12.41 -2.15
N GLY A 49 -17.36 -11.10 -2.37
CA GLY A 49 -17.58 -10.13 -1.29
C GLY A 49 -19.05 -9.98 -0.89
N PRO A 50 -19.34 -9.51 0.33
CA PRO A 50 -20.69 -9.06 0.68
C PRO A 50 -21.09 -7.89 -0.20
N ARG A 51 -22.38 -7.82 -0.58
CA ARG A 51 -22.93 -6.63 -1.24
C ARG A 51 -22.88 -5.48 -0.24
N LEU A 52 -22.18 -4.41 -0.60
CA LEU A 52 -22.07 -3.23 0.25
C LEU A 52 -23.25 -2.29 0.02
N THR A 53 -23.72 -1.66 1.09
CA THR A 53 -24.68 -0.56 1.01
C THR A 53 -24.01 0.68 0.40
N VAL A 54 -24.83 1.64 -0.07
CA VAL A 54 -24.33 2.93 -0.56
C VAL A 54 -23.49 3.66 0.49
N ALA A 55 -23.87 3.56 1.78
CA ALA A 55 -23.11 4.15 2.87
C ALA A 55 -21.72 3.51 3.01
N GLN A 56 -21.64 2.18 2.99
CA GLN A 56 -20.37 1.46 3.07
C GLN A 56 -19.45 1.75 1.87
N VAL A 57 -20.00 1.84 0.66
CA VAL A 57 -19.22 2.25 -0.51
C VAL A 57 -18.57 3.62 -0.29
N ARG A 58 -19.34 4.59 0.23
CA ARG A 58 -18.81 5.94 0.54
C ARG A 58 -17.73 5.89 1.61
N GLU A 59 -17.95 5.12 2.67
CA GLU A 59 -16.98 4.94 3.75
C GLU A 59 -15.65 4.37 3.25
N HIS A 60 -15.68 3.33 2.42
CA HIS A 60 -14.48 2.74 1.83
C HIS A 60 -13.70 3.73 0.96
N ASN A 61 -14.40 4.49 0.11
CA ASN A 61 -13.75 5.50 -0.74
C ASN A 61 -13.17 6.65 0.09
N LEU A 62 -13.91 7.14 1.09
CA LEU A 62 -13.44 8.20 1.98
C LEU A 62 -12.23 7.74 2.80
N TYR A 63 -12.24 6.50 3.27
CA TYR A 63 -11.12 5.92 4.00
C TYR A 63 -9.86 5.84 3.14
N ALA A 64 -9.96 5.29 1.91
CA ALA A 64 -8.82 5.25 0.99
C ALA A 64 -8.31 6.64 0.59
N GLN A 65 -9.21 7.62 0.44
CA GLN A 65 -8.84 9.02 0.18
C GLN A 65 -8.07 9.61 1.37
N ASN A 66 -8.54 9.40 2.59
CA ASN A 66 -7.90 9.91 3.81
C ASN A 66 -6.51 9.30 4.05
N LEU A 67 -6.29 8.07 3.59
CA LEU A 67 -4.98 7.43 3.59
C LEU A 67 -4.06 7.93 2.47
N GLY A 68 -4.55 8.76 1.55
CA GLY A 68 -3.80 9.19 0.39
C GLY A 68 -3.50 8.05 -0.59
N LEU A 69 -4.44 7.11 -0.75
CA LEU A 69 -4.29 6.01 -1.71
C LEU A 69 -4.99 6.30 -3.05
N ILE A 70 -6.00 7.16 -3.03
CA ILE A 70 -6.75 7.60 -4.21
C ILE A 70 -6.97 9.12 -4.15
N THR A 71 -7.17 9.77 -5.30
CA THR A 71 -7.53 11.19 -5.33
C THR A 71 -8.98 11.45 -4.88
N ALA A 72 -9.30 12.71 -4.61
CA ALA A 72 -10.67 13.11 -4.25
C ALA A 72 -11.68 12.83 -5.38
N GLU A 73 -11.26 13.01 -6.63
CA GLU A 73 -12.08 12.75 -7.81
C GLU A 73 -12.38 11.26 -7.96
N ALA A 74 -11.38 10.40 -7.71
CA ALA A 74 -11.55 8.96 -7.70
C ALA A 74 -12.55 8.51 -6.62
N ALA A 75 -12.41 9.04 -5.40
CA ALA A 75 -13.31 8.74 -4.28
C ALA A 75 -14.76 9.16 -4.58
N LEU A 76 -14.95 10.35 -5.15
CA LEU A 76 -16.26 10.86 -5.55
C LEU A 76 -16.87 10.02 -6.67
N TRP A 77 -16.11 9.73 -7.72
CA TRP A 77 -16.58 8.91 -8.83
C TRP A 77 -16.95 7.50 -8.36
N GLY A 78 -16.11 6.85 -7.56
CA GLY A 78 -16.37 5.53 -7.01
C GLY A 78 -17.66 5.49 -6.19
N SER A 79 -17.83 6.47 -5.30
CA SER A 79 -19.04 6.64 -4.49
C SER A 79 -20.32 6.79 -5.31
N ASN A 80 -20.27 7.57 -6.39
CA ASN A 80 -21.42 7.82 -7.26
C ASN A 80 -21.75 6.64 -8.18
N ASN A 81 -20.73 5.84 -8.53
CA ASN A 81 -20.88 4.71 -9.44
C ASN A 81 -20.95 3.35 -8.73
N GLY A 82 -20.94 3.31 -7.39
CA GLY A 82 -21.01 2.06 -6.63
C GLY A 82 -19.74 1.21 -6.72
N PHE A 83 -18.58 1.85 -6.90
CA PHE A 83 -17.27 1.20 -6.86
C PHE A 83 -16.52 1.58 -5.59
N TYR A 84 -15.81 0.63 -4.99
CA TYR A 84 -15.05 0.83 -3.76
C TYR A 84 -13.68 0.14 -3.84
N PRO A 85 -12.64 0.71 -3.21
CA PRO A 85 -11.34 0.06 -3.15
C PRO A 85 -11.32 -1.04 -2.08
N LEU A 86 -10.59 -2.11 -2.38
CA LEU A 86 -10.08 -3.06 -1.42
C LEU A 86 -8.63 -2.70 -1.14
N ILE A 87 -8.35 -2.28 0.09
CA ILE A 87 -7.01 -1.98 0.56
C ILE A 87 -6.39 -3.31 1.01
N ASP A 88 -5.16 -3.56 0.59
CA ASP A 88 -4.40 -4.73 1.03
C ASP A 88 -4.17 -4.66 2.55
N LEU A 89 -4.63 -5.69 3.27
CA LEU A 89 -4.53 -5.79 4.73
C LEU A 89 -3.09 -5.99 5.22
N PHE A 90 -2.18 -6.48 4.37
CA PHE A 90 -0.80 -6.73 4.79
C PHE A 90 0.07 -5.49 4.68
N THR A 91 -0.17 -4.67 3.66
CA THR A 91 0.57 -3.42 3.45
C THR A 91 -0.14 -2.21 4.04
N GLU A 92 -1.48 -2.23 4.12
CA GLU A 92 -2.37 -1.12 4.49
C GLU A 92 -2.10 0.19 3.72
N ARG A 93 -1.32 0.08 2.64
CA ARG A 93 -0.74 1.19 1.90
C ARG A 93 -0.98 1.04 0.41
N GLU A 94 -1.67 0.01 -0.02
CA GLU A 94 -1.92 -0.26 -1.43
C GLU A 94 -3.38 -0.66 -1.67
N ILE A 95 -3.89 -0.25 -2.83
CA ILE A 95 -5.19 -0.69 -3.32
C ILE A 95 -4.98 -1.99 -4.09
N ALA A 96 -5.38 -3.12 -3.49
CA ALA A 96 -5.29 -4.44 -4.10
C ALA A 96 -6.22 -4.56 -5.31
N LEU A 97 -7.46 -4.09 -5.18
CA LEU A 97 -8.50 -4.17 -6.21
C LEU A 97 -9.46 -2.98 -6.09
N VAL A 98 -10.17 -2.69 -7.18
CA VAL A 98 -11.36 -1.81 -7.16
C VAL A 98 -12.56 -2.65 -7.56
N CYS A 99 -13.57 -2.68 -6.70
CA CYS A 99 -14.70 -3.61 -6.79
C CYS A 99 -16.04 -2.90 -6.94
N LYS A 100 -16.99 -3.58 -7.60
CA LYS A 100 -18.39 -3.16 -7.70
C LYS A 100 -19.16 -3.70 -6.49
N ALA A 101 -19.97 -2.85 -5.87
CA ALA A 101 -20.89 -3.23 -4.78
C ALA A 101 -22.10 -4.02 -5.25
#